data_AF-A0A4R7NJR9-F1
#
_entry.id   AF-A0A4R7NJR9-F1
#
_cell.length_a   1.000
_cell.length_b   1.000
_cell.length_c   1.000
_cell.angle_alpha   90.00
_cell.angle_beta   90.00
_cell.angle_gamma   90.00
#
_symmetry.space_group_name_H-M   'P 1'
#
loop_
_entity.id
_entity.type
_entity.pdbx_description
1 polymer ?
#
loop_
_entity_poly.entity_id
_entity_poly.type
_entity_poly.pdbx_seq_one_letter_code
_entity_poly.pdbx_strand_id
1 'polypeptide(L)'
;MTTRWDTWISRQMPSDTPPPIDAAPPSGGELSQWLPLAWGTYRALFQWTTPSAQTTSANAGLLRAVRAVNLFAAAEVPVERRHMVVVASGAATPCLLEDTAFGRHHGLPADVGNPNRALIEALQREGVVVMACLQAWHGQGFADMAALADVEWAQSGMTVGIALQNAGFALVTV
;
A
#
# COMPACT_ATOMS: atom_id res chain seq x y z
N MET A 1 12.15 -4.50 -33.33
CA MET A 1 12.38 -5.07 -31.98
C MET A 1 11.13 -5.79 -31.57
N THR A 2 11.19 -7.11 -31.38
CA THR A 2 10.08 -7.92 -30.87
C THR A 2 9.85 -7.60 -29.39
N THR A 3 8.77 -6.90 -29.08
CA THR A 3 8.30 -6.62 -27.71
C THR A 3 7.69 -7.89 -27.12
N ARG A 4 8.56 -8.83 -26.75
CA ARG A 4 8.18 -10.05 -26.03
C ARG A 4 7.96 -9.71 -24.55
N TRP A 5 6.70 -9.44 -24.20
CA TRP A 5 6.27 -9.11 -22.84
C TRP A 5 6.49 -10.28 -21.85
N ASP A 6 6.59 -11.50 -22.35
CA ASP A 6 6.91 -12.75 -21.64
C ASP A 6 8.35 -12.79 -21.11
N THR A 7 9.16 -11.75 -21.36
CA THR A 7 10.47 -11.55 -20.71
C THR A 7 10.38 -10.82 -19.37
N TRP A 8 9.20 -10.33 -18.99
CA TRP A 8 8.95 -9.58 -17.75
C TRP A 8 8.09 -10.34 -16.74
N ILE A 9 7.42 -11.40 -17.20
CA ILE A 9 6.55 -12.29 -16.43
C ILE A 9 6.73 -13.73 -16.90
N SER A 10 6.55 -14.69 -15.99
CA SER A 10 6.63 -16.12 -16.30
C SER A 10 5.30 -16.80 -16.01
N ARG A 11 4.97 -17.87 -16.76
CA ARG A 11 3.76 -18.65 -16.53
C ARG A 11 4.10 -19.85 -15.64
N GLN A 12 3.63 -19.83 -14.41
CA GLN A 12 3.90 -20.87 -13.42
C GLN A 12 2.81 -20.93 -12.34
N MET A 13 2.87 -21.96 -11.49
CA MET A 13 2.08 -21.99 -10.25
C MET A 13 2.65 -20.98 -9.26
N PRO A 14 1.82 -20.27 -8.47
CA PRO A 14 2.33 -19.47 -7.35
C PRO A 14 2.92 -20.37 -6.25
N SER A 15 3.73 -19.79 -5.37
CA SER A 15 4.23 -20.46 -4.18
C SER A 15 3.09 -20.84 -3.24
N ASP A 16 3.21 -22.01 -2.60
CA ASP A 16 2.33 -22.46 -1.52
C ASP A 16 2.68 -21.82 -0.16
N THR A 17 3.71 -20.97 -0.13
CA THR A 17 4.09 -20.22 1.08
C THR A 17 2.96 -19.29 1.49
N PRO A 18 2.53 -19.30 2.76
CA PRO A 18 1.52 -18.35 3.24
C PRO A 18 1.91 -16.90 2.96
N PRO A 19 0.94 -16.03 2.61
CA PRO A 19 1.23 -14.63 2.39
C PRO A 19 1.79 -13.97 3.66
N PRO A 20 2.72 -13.01 3.54
CA PRO A 20 3.32 -12.36 4.70
C PRO A 20 2.34 -11.50 5.51
N ILE A 21 1.26 -11.05 4.87
CA ILE A 21 0.20 -10.27 5.50
C ILE A 21 -1.08 -11.10 5.48
N ASP A 22 -1.62 -11.41 6.67
CA ASP A 22 -2.88 -12.15 6.89
C ASP A 22 -4.11 -11.28 6.58
N ALA A 23 -4.14 -10.75 5.36
CA ALA A 23 -5.22 -9.98 4.77
C ALA A 23 -5.07 -9.97 3.25
N ALA A 24 -6.18 -9.96 2.52
CA ALA A 24 -6.20 -10.00 1.06
C ALA A 24 -5.29 -11.10 0.47
N PRO A 25 -5.49 -12.38 0.84
CA PRO A 25 -4.68 -13.48 0.32
C PRO A 25 -4.76 -13.54 -1.22
N PRO A 26 -3.70 -14.02 -1.88
CA PRO A 26 -3.71 -14.23 -3.32
C PRO A 26 -4.79 -15.24 -3.71
N SER A 27 -5.47 -15.00 -4.83
CA SER A 27 -6.45 -15.91 -5.42
C SER A 27 -5.83 -16.69 -6.58
N GLY A 28 -6.39 -17.85 -6.93
CA GLY A 28 -6.01 -18.61 -8.13
C GLY A 28 -4.86 -19.60 -7.95
N GLY A 29 -4.51 -19.97 -6.72
CA GLY A 29 -3.40 -20.89 -6.40
C GLY A 29 -3.47 -22.28 -7.03
N GLU A 30 -4.63 -22.67 -7.57
CA GLU A 30 -4.85 -23.98 -8.18
C GLU A 30 -4.50 -24.06 -9.68
N LEU A 31 -4.15 -22.94 -10.32
CA LEU A 31 -3.91 -22.89 -11.78
C LEU A 31 -2.62 -22.15 -12.12
N SER A 32 -1.97 -22.57 -13.22
CA SER A 32 -0.80 -21.86 -13.76
C SER A 32 -1.16 -20.50 -14.34
N GLN A 33 -0.50 -19.46 -13.84
CA GLN A 33 -0.80 -18.06 -14.11
C GLN A 33 0.46 -17.25 -14.40
N TRP A 34 0.29 -16.06 -14.95
CA TRP A 34 1.40 -15.15 -15.21
C TRP A 34 1.81 -14.45 -13.92
N LEU A 35 3.06 -14.65 -13.52
CA LEU A 35 3.65 -14.11 -12.29
C LEU A 35 4.84 -13.19 -12.61
N PRO A 36 5.11 -12.21 -11.74
CA PRO A 36 6.42 -11.57 -11.66
C PRO A 36 7.56 -12.59 -11.66
N LEU A 37 8.70 -12.22 -12.23
CA LEU A 37 9.91 -13.02 -12.17
C LEU A 37 10.50 -12.91 -10.75
N ALA A 38 10.72 -14.05 -10.09
CA ALA A 38 11.28 -14.12 -8.74
C ALA A 38 12.60 -13.34 -8.58
N TRP A 39 13.41 -13.28 -9.63
CA TRP A 39 14.69 -12.57 -9.67
C TRP A 39 14.58 -11.10 -10.16
N GLY A 40 13.39 -10.64 -10.53
CA GLY A 40 13.16 -9.26 -10.97
C GLY A 40 13.29 -8.25 -9.82
N THR A 41 13.57 -6.98 -10.16
CA THR A 41 13.49 -5.86 -9.22
C THR A 41 12.28 -5.01 -9.59
N TYR A 42 11.39 -4.80 -8.62
CA TYR A 42 10.13 -4.11 -8.83
C TYR A 42 10.07 -2.83 -8.01
N ARG A 43 9.73 -1.73 -8.68
CA ARG A 43 9.56 -0.40 -8.09
C ARG A 43 8.12 0.02 -8.29
N ALA A 44 7.34 0.13 -7.23
CA ALA A 44 5.92 0.45 -7.30
C ALA A 44 5.57 1.63 -6.39
N LEU A 45 4.88 2.60 -6.97
CA LEU A 45 4.28 3.72 -6.26
C LEU A 45 2.77 3.52 -6.23
N PHE A 46 2.22 3.25 -5.05
CA PHE A 46 0.78 3.21 -4.81
C PHE A 46 0.29 4.61 -4.43
N GLN A 47 -0.33 5.30 -5.38
CA GLN A 47 -0.94 6.60 -5.11
C GLN A 47 -2.33 6.36 -4.53
N TRP A 48 -2.44 6.45 -3.21
CA TRP A 48 -3.63 6.11 -2.46
C TRP A 48 -4.51 7.34 -2.22
N THR A 49 -5.64 7.37 -2.91
CA THR A 49 -6.61 8.49 -2.83
C THR A 49 -8.03 8.03 -2.56
N THR A 50 -8.30 6.72 -2.66
CA THR A 50 -9.62 6.13 -2.46
C THR A 50 -10.18 6.41 -1.05
N PRO A 51 -11.41 6.95 -0.93
CA PRO A 51 -12.06 7.15 0.36
C PRO A 51 -12.41 5.83 1.03
N SER A 52 -12.48 5.84 2.36
CA SER A 52 -13.04 4.71 3.10
C SER A 52 -14.55 4.62 2.88
N ALA A 53 -15.04 3.45 2.49
CA ALA A 53 -16.47 3.23 2.30
C ALA A 53 -17.22 3.12 3.64
N GLN A 54 -16.56 2.58 4.66
CA GLN A 54 -17.06 2.44 6.02
C GLN A 54 -15.92 2.73 7.00
N THR A 55 -16.24 3.25 8.17
CA THR A 55 -15.27 3.56 9.23
C THR A 55 -14.89 2.34 10.07
N THR A 56 -15.58 1.22 9.89
CA THR A 56 -15.41 -0.03 10.65
C THR A 56 -14.66 -1.11 9.88
N SER A 57 -14.28 -0.84 8.63
CA SER A 57 -13.52 -1.78 7.80
C SER A 57 -12.30 -1.10 7.17
N ALA A 58 -11.30 -1.92 6.84
CA ALA A 58 -10.10 -1.44 6.19
C ALA A 58 -10.41 -0.84 4.81
N ASN A 59 -9.69 0.22 4.46
CA ASN A 59 -9.84 0.91 3.19
C ASN A 59 -9.52 -0.02 2.00
N ALA A 60 -10.35 0.02 0.96
CA ALA A 60 -10.18 -0.83 -0.21
C ALA A 60 -8.89 -0.54 -1.00
N GLY A 61 -8.45 0.73 -1.05
CA GLY A 61 -7.18 1.11 -1.66
C GLY A 61 -5.97 0.53 -0.91
N LEU A 62 -6.02 0.57 0.43
CA LEU A 62 -5.01 -0.07 1.27
C LEU A 62 -4.95 -1.59 1.07
N LEU A 63 -6.12 -2.25 1.01
CA LEU A 63 -6.20 -3.69 0.73
C LEU A 63 -5.62 -4.07 -0.65
N ARG A 64 -5.68 -3.17 -1.64
CA ARG A 64 -5.03 -3.39 -2.94
C ARG A 64 -3.50 -3.32 -2.84
N ALA A 65 -2.95 -2.41 -2.04
CA ALA A 65 -1.52 -2.35 -1.79
C ALA A 65 -1.03 -3.62 -1.04
N VAL A 66 -1.76 -4.05 -0.01
CA VAL A 66 -1.51 -5.32 0.70
C VAL A 66 -1.54 -6.51 -0.26
N ARG A 67 -2.56 -6.58 -1.12
CA ARG A 67 -2.67 -7.64 -2.12
C ARG A 67 -1.48 -7.66 -3.07
N ALA A 68 -0.99 -6.50 -3.49
CA ALA A 68 0.18 -6.43 -4.36
C ALA A 68 1.43 -7.00 -3.67
N VAL A 69 1.70 -6.63 -2.41
CA VAL A 69 2.80 -7.20 -1.61
C VAL A 69 2.69 -8.72 -1.53
N ASN A 70 1.49 -9.22 -1.18
CA ASN A 70 1.22 -10.65 -1.09
C ASN A 70 1.41 -11.38 -2.43
N LEU A 71 1.00 -10.78 -3.55
CA LEU A 71 1.17 -11.36 -4.88
C LEU A 71 2.65 -11.41 -5.32
N PHE A 72 3.45 -10.41 -4.96
CA PHE A 72 4.90 -10.45 -5.19
C PHE A 72 5.58 -11.51 -4.32
N ALA A 73 5.14 -11.68 -3.07
CA ALA A 73 5.62 -12.76 -2.21
C ALA A 73 5.26 -14.14 -2.76
N ALA A 74 4.02 -14.33 -3.25
CA ALA A 74 3.58 -15.57 -3.89
C ALA A 74 4.31 -15.87 -5.21
N ALA A 75 4.87 -14.84 -5.85
CA ALA A 75 5.77 -14.96 -6.99
C ALA A 75 7.24 -15.14 -6.59
N GLU A 76 7.51 -15.36 -5.31
CA GLU A 76 8.84 -15.59 -4.72
C GLU A 76 9.83 -14.44 -4.94
N VAL A 77 9.32 -13.21 -5.12
CA VAL A 77 10.17 -12.01 -5.18
C VAL A 77 10.59 -11.64 -3.75
N PRO A 78 11.90 -11.65 -3.44
CA PRO A 78 12.40 -11.36 -2.09
C PRO A 78 12.20 -9.88 -1.72
N VAL A 79 12.07 -9.61 -0.43
CA VAL A 79 11.72 -8.27 0.09
C VAL A 79 12.69 -7.18 -0.36
N GLU A 80 13.98 -7.48 -0.47
CA GLU A 80 15.02 -6.54 -0.89
C GLU A 80 14.90 -6.11 -2.36
N ARG A 81 14.11 -6.84 -3.17
CA ARG A 81 13.82 -6.53 -4.57
C ARG A 81 12.45 -5.89 -4.77
N ARG A 82 11.67 -5.70 -3.70
CA ARG A 82 10.33 -5.09 -3.70
C ARG A 82 10.41 -3.66 -3.16
N HIS A 83 10.75 -2.70 -4.01
CA HIS A 83 10.77 -1.29 -3.63
C HIS A 83 9.36 -0.69 -3.78
N MET A 84 8.63 -0.61 -2.68
CA MET A 84 7.24 -0.18 -2.70
C MET A 84 7.02 1.03 -1.81
N VAL A 85 6.30 2.02 -2.35
CA VAL A 85 5.91 3.23 -1.62
C VAL A 85 4.41 3.39 -1.73
N VAL A 86 3.72 3.57 -0.60
CA VAL A 86 2.31 3.96 -0.54
C VAL A 86 2.25 5.42 -0.12
N VAL A 87 1.60 6.27 -0.91
CA VAL A 87 1.43 7.68 -0.58
C VAL A 87 -0.06 7.98 -0.42
N ALA A 88 -0.50 8.24 0.81
CA ALA A 88 -1.88 8.65 1.08
C ALA A 88 -2.04 10.14 0.79
N SER A 89 -3.13 10.49 0.12
CA SER A 89 -3.51 11.87 -0.18
C SER A 89 -5.03 12.00 -0.26
N GLY A 90 -5.53 13.24 -0.21
CA GLY A 90 -6.96 13.52 -0.39
C GLY A 90 -7.84 12.75 0.59
N ALA A 91 -8.80 11.99 0.07
CA ALA A 91 -9.79 11.29 0.88
C ALA A 91 -9.24 10.06 1.61
N ALA A 92 -8.05 9.56 1.25
CA ALA A 92 -7.38 8.50 1.98
C ALA A 92 -6.70 8.98 3.27
N THR A 93 -6.41 10.28 3.39
CA THR A 93 -5.62 10.88 4.48
C THR A 93 -6.08 10.47 5.90
N PRO A 94 -7.39 10.43 6.22
CA PRO A 94 -7.84 10.04 7.57
C PRO A 94 -7.42 8.61 7.96
N CYS A 95 -7.16 7.72 6.99
CA CYS A 95 -6.75 6.35 7.27
C CYS A 95 -5.38 6.25 7.95
N LEU A 96 -4.59 7.33 7.94
CA LEU A 96 -3.28 7.40 8.59
C LEU A 96 -3.32 7.99 10.00
N LEU A 97 -4.49 8.41 10.50
CA LEU A 97 -4.64 8.89 11.88
C LEU A 97 -4.36 7.75 12.88
N GLU A 98 -3.76 8.05 14.02
CA GLU A 98 -3.77 7.09 15.13
C GLU A 98 -5.20 6.87 15.67
N ASP A 99 -5.41 5.81 16.45
CA ASP A 99 -6.74 5.33 16.86
C ASP A 99 -7.63 6.41 17.49
N THR A 100 -7.08 7.20 18.42
CA THR A 100 -7.83 8.24 19.14
C THR A 100 -8.21 9.38 18.20
N ALA A 101 -7.28 9.86 17.37
CA ALA A 101 -7.52 10.89 16.38
C ALA A 101 -8.49 10.43 15.28
N PHE A 102 -8.38 9.16 14.85
CA PHE A 102 -9.31 8.54 13.91
C PHE A 102 -10.73 8.50 14.48
N GLY A 103 -10.88 8.00 15.72
CA GLY A 103 -12.16 7.96 16.41
C GLY A 103 -12.76 9.36 16.59
N ARG A 104 -11.96 10.34 16.99
CA ARG A 104 -12.38 11.75 17.10
C ARG A 104 -12.82 12.34 15.76
N HIS A 105 -12.09 12.08 14.68
CA HIS A 105 -12.41 12.59 13.35
C HIS A 105 -13.73 12.02 12.81
N HIS A 106 -14.00 10.74 13.06
CA HIS A 106 -15.18 10.04 12.58
C HIS A 106 -16.35 9.99 13.58
N GLY A 107 -16.20 10.58 14.77
CA GLY A 107 -17.22 10.56 15.83
C GLY A 107 -17.50 9.17 16.38
N LEU A 108 -16.48 8.31 16.47
CA LEU A 108 -16.58 6.93 16.95
C LEU A 108 -16.37 6.84 18.46
N PRO A 109 -16.88 5.77 19.11
CA PRO A 109 -16.55 5.44 20.48
C PRO A 109 -15.04 5.27 20.71
N ALA A 110 -14.56 5.57 21.91
CA ALA A 110 -13.13 5.59 22.24
C ALA A 110 -12.43 4.22 22.18
N ASP A 111 -13.21 3.13 22.21
CA ASP A 111 -12.74 1.74 22.08
C ASP A 111 -12.65 1.28 20.61
N VAL A 112 -13.16 2.07 19.67
CA VAL A 112 -13.06 1.78 18.23
C VAL A 112 -11.78 2.37 17.67
N GLY A 113 -10.80 1.51 17.41
CA GLY A 113 -9.53 1.91 16.79
C GLY A 113 -9.62 2.16 15.28
N ASN A 114 -8.51 2.61 14.70
CA ASN A 114 -8.39 2.77 13.26
C ASN A 114 -8.31 1.38 12.58
N PRO A 115 -9.29 0.98 11.74
CA PRO A 115 -9.30 -0.34 11.11
C PRO A 115 -8.15 -0.55 10.10
N ASN A 116 -7.41 0.51 9.75
CA ASN A 116 -6.30 0.45 8.81
C ASN A 116 -4.95 0.20 9.50
N ARG A 117 -4.85 0.42 10.83
CA ARG A 117 -3.60 0.36 11.59
C ARG A 117 -2.83 -0.93 11.33
N ALA A 118 -3.45 -2.07 11.58
CA ALA A 118 -2.78 -3.37 11.51
C ALA A 118 -2.23 -3.67 10.10
N LEU A 119 -2.90 -3.18 9.06
CA LEU A 119 -2.45 -3.36 7.68
C LEU A 119 -1.30 -2.41 7.33
N ILE A 120 -1.33 -1.17 7.81
CA ILE A 120 -0.24 -0.20 7.62
C ILE A 120 1.04 -0.70 8.32
N GLU A 121 0.91 -1.15 9.57
CA GLU A 121 2.02 -1.75 10.32
C GLU A 121 2.53 -3.02 9.64
N ALA A 122 1.65 -3.84 9.04
CA ALA A 122 2.06 -5.01 8.28
C ALA A 122 2.82 -4.66 6.99
N LEU A 123 2.38 -3.63 6.26
CA LEU A 123 3.10 -3.12 5.09
C LEU A 123 4.49 -2.62 5.47
N GLN A 124 4.61 -1.84 6.55
CA GLN A 124 5.88 -1.32 7.04
C GLN A 124 6.84 -2.46 7.44
N ARG A 125 6.34 -3.51 8.11
CA ARG A 125 7.13 -4.71 8.43
C ARG A 125 7.64 -5.44 7.18
N GLU A 126 6.91 -5.38 6.07
CA GLU A 126 7.31 -5.93 4.77
C GLU A 126 8.19 -4.98 3.94
N GLY A 127 8.70 -3.89 4.54
CA GLY A 127 9.60 -2.94 3.90
C GLY A 127 8.93 -1.93 2.98
N VAL A 128 7.60 -1.82 3.03
CA VAL A 128 6.86 -0.80 2.28
C VAL A 128 6.96 0.54 3.01
N VAL A 129 7.38 1.59 2.30
CA VAL A 129 7.38 2.95 2.85
C VAL A 129 5.98 3.53 2.74
N VAL A 130 5.40 3.96 3.86
CA VAL A 130 4.07 4.59 3.90
C VAL A 130 4.23 6.08 4.18
N MET A 131 3.76 6.92 3.26
CA MET A 131 3.88 8.37 3.33
C MET A 131 2.51 9.05 3.43
N ALA A 132 2.45 10.13 4.21
CA ALA A 132 1.33 11.07 4.24
C ALA A 132 1.67 12.34 3.46
N CYS A 133 0.74 12.81 2.62
CA CYS A 133 0.84 14.11 1.98
C CYS A 133 0.50 15.23 2.98
N LEU A 134 1.49 16.06 3.35
CA LEU A 134 1.33 17.17 4.30
C LEU A 134 0.31 18.21 3.84
N GLN A 135 0.25 18.53 2.54
CA GLN A 135 -0.78 19.44 2.02
C GLN A 135 -2.20 18.88 2.24
N ALA A 136 -2.39 17.59 2.03
CA ALA A 136 -3.68 16.95 2.28
C ALA A 136 -3.97 16.86 3.79
N TRP A 137 -2.96 16.52 4.60
CA TRP A 137 -3.05 16.49 6.06
C TRP A 137 -3.51 17.82 6.64
N HIS A 138 -2.85 18.93 6.26
CA HIS A 138 -3.26 20.27 6.65
C HIS A 138 -4.63 20.66 6.07
N GLY A 139 -4.90 20.32 4.81
CA GLY A 139 -6.19 20.58 4.17
C GLY A 139 -7.37 19.89 4.86
N GLN A 140 -7.14 18.76 5.52
CA GLN A 140 -8.13 18.05 6.34
C GLN A 140 -8.21 18.56 7.79
N GLY A 141 -7.40 19.57 8.16
CA GLY A 141 -7.37 20.14 9.51
C GLY A 141 -6.63 19.27 10.53
N PHE A 142 -5.70 18.42 10.10
CA PHE A 142 -5.01 17.46 10.98
C PHE A 142 -3.70 17.98 11.58
N ALA A 143 -3.41 19.29 11.51
CA ALA A 143 -2.16 19.87 12.00
C ALA A 143 -1.82 19.49 13.46
N ASP A 144 -2.84 19.39 14.32
CA ASP A 144 -2.70 19.01 15.73
C ASP A 144 -3.11 17.55 16.03
N MET A 145 -3.35 16.76 14.98
CA MET A 145 -3.69 15.34 15.09
C MET A 145 -2.45 14.47 14.94
N ALA A 146 -2.44 13.32 15.62
CA ALA A 146 -1.37 12.35 15.50
C ALA A 146 -1.64 11.36 14.36
N ALA A 147 -0.59 11.04 13.61
CA ALA A 147 -0.56 9.95 12.65
C ALA A 147 -0.13 8.63 13.32
N LEU A 148 -0.35 7.52 12.63
CA LEU A 148 0.26 6.24 12.96
C LEU A 148 1.80 6.34 12.98
N ALA A 149 2.43 5.48 13.77
CA ALA A 149 3.88 5.42 13.87
C ALA A 149 4.54 5.08 12.52
N ASP A 150 5.77 5.55 12.34
CA ASP A 150 6.61 5.31 11.16
C ASP A 150 5.97 5.70 9.81
N VAL A 151 4.94 6.54 9.83
CA VAL A 151 4.44 7.24 8.65
C VAL A 151 5.40 8.38 8.32
N GLU A 152 5.93 8.36 7.10
CA GLU A 152 6.81 9.41 6.60
C GLU A 152 6.01 10.58 6.02
N TRP A 153 6.62 11.77 5.97
CA TRP A 153 5.97 12.98 5.49
C TRP A 153 6.44 13.37 4.09
N ALA A 154 5.52 13.38 3.13
CA ALA A 154 5.73 13.99 1.82
C ALA A 154 5.18 15.42 1.84
N GLN A 155 5.98 16.42 1.44
CA GLN A 155 5.47 17.80 1.28
C GLN A 155 4.21 17.81 0.42
N SER A 156 4.23 17.07 -0.70
CA SER A 156 3.07 16.81 -1.54
C SER A 156 3.16 15.42 -2.13
N GLY A 157 2.06 14.66 -2.05
CA GLY A 157 1.98 13.35 -2.71
C GLY A 157 2.14 13.46 -4.23
N MET A 158 1.76 14.60 -4.83
CA MET A 158 1.95 14.84 -6.26
C MET A 158 3.44 14.99 -6.63
N THR A 159 4.18 15.83 -5.91
CA THR A 159 5.59 16.08 -6.23
C THR A 159 6.46 14.86 -5.95
N VAL A 160 6.20 14.16 -4.84
CA VAL A 160 6.88 12.90 -4.53
C VAL A 160 6.53 11.84 -5.58
N GLY A 161 5.25 11.77 -6.00
CA GLY A 161 4.82 10.84 -7.03
C GLY A 161 5.50 11.08 -8.38
N ILE A 162 5.70 12.34 -8.78
CA ILE A 162 6.46 12.69 -9.99
C ILE A 162 7.92 12.27 -9.84
N ALA A 163 8.56 12.57 -8.70
CA ALA A 163 9.96 12.24 -8.46
C ALA A 163 10.20 10.71 -8.48
N LEU A 164 9.33 9.93 -7.85
CA LEU A 164 9.43 8.47 -7.82
C LEU A 164 9.20 7.86 -9.21
N GLN A 165 8.22 8.34 -9.97
CA GLN A 165 8.02 7.89 -11.34
C GLN A 165 9.24 8.18 -12.23
N ASN A 166 9.85 9.35 -12.09
CA ASN A 166 11.12 9.68 -12.77
C ASN A 166 12.27 8.75 -12.34
N ALA A 167 12.24 8.24 -11.10
CA ALA A 167 13.16 7.24 -10.59
C ALA A 167 12.80 5.79 -10.98
N GLY A 168 11.86 5.59 -11.90
CA GLY A 168 11.49 4.29 -12.45
C GLY A 168 10.45 3.52 -11.62
N PHE A 169 9.74 4.17 -10.70
CA PHE A 169 8.59 3.55 -10.02
C PHE A 169 7.38 3.51 -10.94
N ALA A 170 6.78 2.34 -11.09
CA ALA A 170 5.51 2.18 -11.77
C ALA A 170 4.38 2.72 -10.89
N LEU A 171 3.56 3.60 -11.45
CA LEU A 171 2.39 4.13 -10.77
C LEU A 171 1.26 3.09 -10.73
N VAL A 172 0.73 2.84 -9.54
CA VAL A 172 -0.48 2.06 -9.29
C VAL A 172 -1.45 2.97 -8.55
N THR A 173 -2.59 3.28 -9.17
CA THR A 173 -3.63 4.08 -8.52
C THR A 173 -4.49 3.20 -7.63
N VAL A 174 -4.61 3.55 -6.35
CA VAL A 174 -5.35 2.74 -5.36
C VAL A 174 -6.35 3.52 -4.52
#